data_AF-A0A250FME4-F1
#
_entry.id   AF-A0A250FME4-F1
#
_cell.length_a   1.000
_cell.length_b   1.000
_cell.length_c   1.000
_cell.angle_alpha   90.00
_cell.angle_beta   90.00
_cell.angle_gamma   90.00
#
_symmetry.space_group_name_H-M   'P 1'
#
loop_
_entity.id
_entity.type
_entity.pdbx_description
1 polymer ?
#
loop_
_entity_poly.entity_id
_entity_poly.type
_entity_poly.pdbx_seq_one_letter_code
_entity_poly.pdbx_strand_id
1 'polypeptide(L)'
;MIDVEPFIKEVLEKKIPEENLRFFGEDNEGVVVDFETETHLKRFTIWRNYLRCDYEALCIATDKLSVYESKEFDNVSQLISIFNKFYHTAYSEIDTFINQLYEDYRARLIDREEIANIIREDHYSKYKGDNYPYEKYLSLLWKEEYLNEKDIDLLDLCLLYQYIDNEVDILGYLVTGHGGGTYEEFEAKGTLEAIKPKMQAFVNRCYERYEEVMQEYIEAPERFKKK
;
A
#
# COMPACT_ATOMS: atom_id res chain seq x y z
N MET A 1 -6.47 -14.05 -15.65
CA MET A 1 -6.13 -14.04 -14.22
C MET A 1 -5.22 -15.23 -14.00
N ILE A 2 -3.89 -15.00 -13.96
CA ILE A 2 -2.96 -16.07 -13.60
C ILE A 2 -3.07 -16.21 -12.09
N ASP A 3 -3.31 -17.44 -11.64
CA ASP A 3 -3.25 -17.78 -10.23
C ASP A 3 -1.76 -17.82 -9.86
N VAL A 4 -1.25 -16.69 -9.36
CA VAL A 4 0.17 -16.52 -8.95
C VAL A 4 0.37 -17.08 -7.53
N GLU A 5 -0.73 -17.27 -6.80
CA GLU A 5 -0.78 -17.82 -5.43
C GLU A 5 -0.14 -19.21 -5.34
N PRO A 6 -0.44 -20.19 -6.22
CA PRO A 6 0.18 -21.51 -6.19
C PRO A 6 1.69 -21.48 -6.42
N PHE A 7 2.19 -20.57 -7.27
CA PHE A 7 3.63 -20.49 -7.58
C PHE A 7 4.42 -19.84 -6.44
N ILE A 8 3.92 -18.73 -5.88
CA ILE A 8 4.53 -18.10 -4.70
C ILE A 8 4.48 -19.06 -3.51
N LYS A 9 3.35 -19.75 -3.32
CA LYS A 9 3.21 -20.79 -2.31
C LYS A 9 4.16 -21.96 -2.56
N GLU A 10 4.34 -22.40 -3.80
CA GLU A 10 5.28 -23.46 -4.14
C GLU A 10 6.75 -23.05 -3.96
N VAL A 11 7.11 -21.79 -4.23
CA VAL A 11 8.46 -21.23 -4.07
C VAL A 11 8.77 -20.90 -2.60
N LEU A 12 7.79 -20.44 -1.81
CA LEU A 12 7.95 -20.09 -0.40
C LEU A 12 7.74 -21.28 0.56
N GLU A 13 6.80 -22.19 0.29
CA GLU A 13 6.52 -23.36 1.15
C GLU A 13 7.43 -24.55 0.86
N LYS A 14 7.85 -24.75 -0.40
CA LYS A 14 9.03 -25.59 -0.61
C LYS A 14 10.21 -24.75 -0.16
N LYS A 15 10.73 -25.04 1.03
CA LYS A 15 12.12 -24.74 1.39
C LYS A 15 13.01 -25.32 0.30
N ILE A 16 13.21 -24.59 -0.80
CA ILE A 16 14.22 -24.92 -1.79
C ILE A 16 15.51 -24.94 -0.96
N PRO A 17 16.15 -26.11 -0.79
CA PRO A 17 17.37 -26.18 0.01
C PRO A 17 18.35 -25.13 -0.52
N GLU A 18 19.04 -24.38 0.34
CA GLU A 18 20.04 -23.37 -0.10
C GLU A 18 21.08 -23.96 -1.05
N GLU A 19 21.31 -25.26 -0.95
CA GLU A 19 22.15 -26.09 -1.82
C GLU A 19 21.56 -26.40 -3.21
N ASN A 20 20.25 -26.19 -3.41
CA ASN A 20 19.55 -26.17 -4.71
C ASN A 20 19.30 -24.76 -5.25
N LEU A 21 19.45 -23.72 -4.42
CA LEU A 21 19.77 -22.35 -4.86
C LEU A 21 21.23 -22.32 -5.32
N ARG A 22 21.56 -23.15 -6.32
CA ARG A 22 22.87 -23.10 -6.95
C ARG A 22 23.05 -21.68 -7.45
N PHE A 23 24.20 -21.10 -7.13
CA PHE A 23 24.68 -19.85 -7.72
C PHE A 23 24.20 -19.76 -9.17
N PHE A 24 23.56 -18.64 -9.53
CA PHE A 24 23.40 -18.22 -10.92
C PHE A 24 24.81 -18.14 -11.50
N GLY A 25 25.25 -19.26 -12.06
CA GLY A 25 26.62 -19.50 -12.48
C GLY A 25 26.82 -19.01 -13.91
N GLU A 26 28.07 -19.08 -14.36
CA GLU A 26 28.61 -18.53 -15.61
C GLU A 26 27.83 -18.85 -16.91
N ASP A 27 26.83 -19.75 -16.86
CA ASP A 27 25.95 -20.14 -17.95
C ASP A 27 24.49 -19.68 -17.72
N ASN A 28 24.31 -18.38 -17.46
CA ASN A 28 23.10 -17.54 -17.60
C ASN A 28 21.72 -18.19 -17.36
N GLU A 29 21.44 -18.59 -16.13
CA GLU A 29 20.06 -18.50 -15.64
C GLU A 29 19.78 -17.01 -15.34
N GLY A 30 18.84 -16.39 -16.07
CA GLY A 30 18.54 -14.96 -15.92
C GLY A 30 17.05 -14.78 -15.74
N VAL A 31 16.62 -14.08 -14.68
CA VAL A 31 15.20 -13.75 -14.51
C VAL A 31 14.97 -12.33 -15.00
N VAL A 32 14.08 -12.17 -15.97
CA VAL A 32 13.71 -10.86 -16.52
C VAL A 32 12.29 -10.53 -16.09
N VAL A 33 12.13 -9.37 -15.46
CA VAL A 33 10.83 -8.80 -15.14
C VAL A 33 10.61 -7.56 -15.99
N ASP A 34 9.52 -7.53 -16.73
CA ASP A 34 9.07 -6.34 -17.43
C ASP A 34 7.91 -5.69 -16.69
N PHE A 35 7.99 -4.38 -16.60
CA PHE A 35 7.02 -3.53 -15.94
C PHE A 35 6.19 -2.76 -16.97
N GLU A 36 4.90 -2.61 -16.71
CA GLU A 36 3.99 -1.76 -17.48
C GLU A 36 4.03 -0.31 -16.99
N THR A 37 4.24 -0.13 -15.69
CA THR A 37 4.45 1.16 -15.00
C THR A 37 5.47 0.95 -13.89
N GLU A 38 5.87 2.00 -13.16
CA GLU A 38 6.74 1.88 -11.98
C GLU A 38 6.24 0.88 -10.92
N THR A 39 4.95 0.56 -10.92
CA THR A 39 4.29 -0.25 -9.89
C THR A 39 3.57 -1.50 -10.42
N HIS A 40 3.50 -1.73 -11.74
CA HIS A 40 2.75 -2.84 -12.32
C HIS A 40 3.65 -3.80 -13.11
N LEU A 41 3.65 -5.08 -12.72
CA LEU A 41 4.36 -6.15 -13.43
C LEU A 41 3.56 -6.59 -14.65
N LYS A 42 4.23 -6.61 -15.82
CA LYS A 42 3.64 -6.98 -17.11
C LYS A 42 4.00 -8.38 -17.54
N ARG A 43 5.28 -8.74 -17.43
CA ARG A 43 5.82 -10.00 -17.90
C ARG A 43 6.92 -10.46 -16.96
N PHE A 44 7.00 -11.76 -16.80
CA PHE A 44 7.99 -12.45 -16.01
C PHE A 44 8.56 -13.58 -16.86
N THR A 45 9.88 -13.61 -17.03
CA THR A 45 10.55 -14.60 -17.87
C THR A 45 11.75 -15.21 -17.14
N ILE A 46 11.85 -16.53 -17.15
CA ILE A 46 13.03 -17.25 -16.67
C ILE A 46 13.74 -17.81 -17.89
N TRP A 47 14.96 -17.32 -18.13
CA TRP A 47 15.84 -17.79 -19.17
C TRP A 47 16.83 -18.79 -18.58
N ARG A 48 17.04 -19.91 -19.28
CA ARG A 48 18.15 -20.83 -19.02
C ARG A 48 19.44 -20.38 -19.71
N ASN A 49 19.29 -19.61 -20.79
CA ASN A 49 20.34 -18.87 -21.48
C ASN A 49 19.69 -17.96 -22.53
N TYR A 50 20.50 -17.18 -23.25
CA TYR A 50 20.06 -16.24 -24.29
C TYR A 50 19.25 -16.86 -25.46
N LEU A 51 19.18 -18.20 -25.58
CA LEU A 51 18.42 -18.90 -26.63
C LEU A 51 17.21 -19.68 -26.10
N ARG A 52 17.04 -19.82 -24.78
CA ARG A 52 16.04 -20.73 -24.21
C ARG A 52 15.33 -20.14 -23.02
N CYS A 53 14.06 -19.78 -23.24
CA CYS A 53 13.10 -19.46 -22.20
C CYS A 53 12.56 -20.76 -21.61
N ASP A 54 12.73 -20.95 -20.32
CA ASP A 54 12.18 -22.11 -19.60
C ASP A 54 10.78 -21.83 -19.05
N TYR A 55 10.48 -20.56 -18.75
CA TYR A 55 9.17 -20.16 -18.23
C TYR A 55 8.86 -18.70 -18.58
N GLU A 56 7.64 -18.45 -19.04
CA GLU A 56 7.13 -17.10 -19.30
C GLU A 56 5.71 -16.97 -18.72
N ALA A 57 5.48 -15.91 -17.95
CA ALA A 57 4.16 -15.50 -17.50
C ALA A 57 3.89 -14.06 -17.97
N LEU A 58 2.74 -13.86 -18.63
CA LEU A 58 2.35 -12.60 -19.23
C LEU A 58 1.01 -12.13 -18.67
N CYS A 59 0.92 -10.87 -18.26
CA CYS A 59 -0.36 -10.22 -17.98
C CYS A 59 -0.99 -9.75 -19.31
N ILE A 60 -1.96 -10.50 -19.82
CA ILE A 60 -2.59 -10.30 -21.15
C ILE A 60 -3.65 -9.17 -21.12
N ALA A 61 -3.84 -8.48 -19.98
CA ALA A 61 -4.94 -7.52 -19.81
C ALA A 61 -4.77 -6.22 -20.62
N THR A 62 -3.58 -5.94 -21.16
CA THR A 62 -3.33 -4.70 -21.91
C THR A 62 -2.81 -4.99 -23.32
N ASP A 63 -3.67 -4.79 -24.32
CA ASP A 63 -3.38 -4.95 -25.76
C ASP A 63 -2.32 -3.97 -26.30
N LYS A 64 -1.65 -3.18 -25.44
CA LYS A 64 -0.59 -2.26 -25.82
C LYS A 64 0.77 -2.77 -25.33
N LEU A 65 1.67 -3.02 -26.28
CA LEU A 65 3.06 -3.48 -26.09
C LEU A 65 3.99 -2.52 -25.32
N SER A 66 3.51 -1.43 -24.71
CA SER A 66 4.38 -0.50 -23.98
C SER A 66 4.94 -1.15 -22.71
N VAL A 67 6.24 -1.48 -22.75
CA VAL A 67 7.04 -1.85 -21.58
C VAL A 67 7.65 -0.55 -21.04
N TYR A 68 7.45 -0.27 -19.76
CA TYR A 68 8.04 0.88 -19.07
C TYR A 68 9.52 0.63 -18.78
N GLU A 69 9.82 -0.53 -18.19
CA GLU A 69 11.17 -0.94 -17.83
C GLU A 69 11.29 -2.47 -17.92
N SER A 70 12.44 -2.96 -18.40
CA SER A 70 12.84 -4.37 -18.32
C SER A 70 14.04 -4.47 -17.40
N LYS A 71 13.99 -5.35 -16.42
CA LYS A 71 15.07 -5.53 -15.45
C LYS A 71 15.47 -7.00 -15.32
N GLU A 72 16.76 -7.26 -15.45
CA GLU A 72 17.36 -8.58 -15.29
C GLU A 72 17.86 -8.75 -13.85
N PHE A 73 17.69 -9.95 -13.29
CA PHE A 73 18.06 -10.30 -11.93
C PHE A 73 18.99 -11.49 -11.92
N ASP A 74 20.15 -11.28 -11.30
CA ASP A 74 21.22 -12.26 -11.20
C ASP A 74 21.09 -13.13 -9.93
N ASN A 75 20.11 -12.86 -9.07
CA ASN A 75 19.80 -13.74 -7.93
C ASN A 75 18.33 -13.74 -7.47
N VAL A 76 17.92 -14.88 -6.90
CA VAL A 76 16.57 -15.11 -6.34
C VAL A 76 16.24 -14.10 -5.24
N SER A 77 17.20 -13.65 -4.43
CA SER A 77 16.93 -12.71 -3.33
C SER A 77 16.46 -11.34 -3.83
N GLN A 78 17.03 -10.83 -4.93
CA GLN A 78 16.56 -9.60 -5.58
C GLN A 78 15.15 -9.77 -6.16
N LEU A 79 14.87 -10.95 -6.71
CA LEU A 79 13.56 -11.30 -7.24
C LEU A 79 12.50 -11.38 -6.14
N ILE A 80 12.80 -12.05 -5.02
CA ILE A 80 11.92 -12.15 -3.85
C ILE A 80 11.65 -10.77 -3.26
N SER A 81 12.66 -9.91 -3.15
CA SER A 81 12.47 -8.54 -2.66
C SER A 81 11.49 -7.74 -3.53
N ILE A 82 11.56 -7.93 -4.84
CA ILE A 82 10.63 -7.33 -5.82
C ILE A 82 9.25 -7.94 -5.66
N PHE A 83 9.11 -9.26 -5.69
CA PHE A 83 7.81 -9.91 -5.50
C PHE A 83 7.16 -9.54 -4.17
N ASN A 84 7.91 -9.47 -3.07
CA ASN A 84 7.40 -9.02 -1.79
C ASN A 84 6.90 -7.58 -1.89
N LYS A 85 7.69 -6.68 -2.51
CA LYS A 85 7.26 -5.31 -2.77
C LYS A 85 5.95 -5.25 -3.58
N PHE A 86 5.81 -6.03 -4.65
CA PHE A 86 4.61 -6.02 -5.52
C PHE A 86 3.39 -6.75 -4.93
N TYR A 87 3.59 -7.94 -4.38
CA TYR A 87 2.52 -8.79 -3.85
C TYR A 87 1.86 -8.17 -2.61
N HIS A 88 2.67 -7.61 -1.71
CA HIS A 88 2.16 -7.05 -0.46
C HIS A 88 1.57 -5.66 -0.61
N THR A 89 1.94 -4.89 -1.63
CA THR A 89 1.39 -3.54 -1.90
C THR A 89 0.12 -3.55 -2.73
N ALA A 90 -0.09 -4.55 -3.61
CA ALA A 90 -1.19 -4.49 -4.58
C ALA A 90 -2.19 -5.66 -4.49
N TYR A 91 -1.87 -6.76 -3.80
CA TYR A 91 -2.68 -7.99 -3.86
C TYR A 91 -2.77 -8.77 -2.54
N SER A 92 -2.32 -8.20 -1.43
CA SER A 92 -2.42 -8.89 -0.15
C SER A 92 -3.81 -8.74 0.48
N GLU A 93 -4.20 -9.72 1.29
CA GLU A 93 -5.49 -9.68 1.98
C GLU A 93 -5.61 -8.48 2.93
N ILE A 94 -4.50 -8.02 3.51
CA ILE A 94 -4.49 -6.78 4.31
C ILE A 94 -4.69 -5.55 3.44
N ASP A 95 -4.04 -5.48 2.28
CA ASP A 95 -4.16 -4.37 1.34
C ASP A 95 -5.62 -4.21 0.89
N THR A 96 -6.24 -5.32 0.46
CA THR A 96 -7.65 -5.35 0.06
C THR A 96 -8.55 -4.90 1.21
N PHE A 97 -8.26 -5.34 2.43
CA PHE A 97 -9.04 -4.95 3.61
C PHE A 97 -8.90 -3.45 3.93
N ILE A 98 -7.68 -2.90 3.91
CA ILE A 98 -7.46 -1.46 4.14
C ILE A 98 -8.16 -0.64 3.05
N ASN A 99 -8.06 -1.04 1.78
CA ASN A 99 -8.74 -0.37 0.69
C ASN A 99 -10.27 -0.34 0.91
N GLN A 100 -10.87 -1.45 1.37
CA GLN A 100 -12.29 -1.46 1.72
C GLN A 100 -12.62 -0.50 2.88
N LEU A 101 -11.79 -0.47 3.94
CA LEU A 101 -11.97 0.46 5.05
C LEU A 101 -11.94 1.92 4.57
N TYR A 102 -11.02 2.25 3.67
CA TYR A 102 -10.88 3.60 3.13
C TYR A 102 -12.02 3.99 2.19
N GLU A 103 -12.53 3.07 1.37
CA GLU A 103 -13.72 3.33 0.56
C GLU A 103 -14.96 3.54 1.44
N ASP A 104 -15.14 2.73 2.48
CA ASP A 104 -16.25 2.89 3.44
C ASP A 104 -16.16 4.23 4.18
N TYR A 105 -14.94 4.66 4.55
CA TYR A 105 -14.69 5.96 5.17
C TYR A 105 -14.98 7.11 4.22
N ARG A 106 -14.44 7.04 2.99
CA ARG A 106 -14.66 8.02 1.91
C ARG A 106 -16.14 8.20 1.60
N ALA A 107 -16.89 7.10 1.50
CA ALA A 107 -18.32 7.13 1.21
C ALA A 107 -19.14 7.92 2.24
N ARG A 108 -18.68 8.00 3.50
CA ARG A 108 -19.34 8.78 4.55
C ARG A 108 -19.06 10.29 4.46
N LEU A 109 -18.00 10.70 3.77
CA LEU A 109 -17.51 12.08 3.75
C LEU A 109 -17.57 12.73 2.37
N ILE A 110 -17.83 11.99 1.30
CA ILE A 110 -17.75 12.48 -0.09
C ILE A 110 -18.65 13.70 -0.38
N ASP A 111 -19.80 13.81 0.29
CA ASP A 111 -20.77 14.89 0.08
C ASP A 111 -20.59 16.07 1.04
N ARG A 112 -19.52 16.06 1.86
CA ARG A 112 -19.21 17.14 2.81
C ARG A 112 -18.76 18.38 2.04
N GLU A 113 -19.40 19.52 2.31
CA GLU A 113 -19.18 20.73 1.53
C GLU A 113 -17.81 21.37 1.75
N GLU A 114 -17.22 21.15 2.92
CA GLU A 114 -15.90 21.66 3.31
C GLU A 114 -14.75 20.90 2.66
N ILE A 115 -14.99 19.68 2.16
CA ILE A 115 -13.97 18.84 1.55
C ILE A 115 -13.81 19.21 0.07
N ALA A 116 -12.59 19.57 -0.31
CA ALA A 116 -12.20 19.83 -1.68
C ALA A 116 -11.94 18.53 -2.43
N ASN A 117 -11.23 17.60 -1.79
CA ASN A 117 -10.87 16.32 -2.38
C ASN A 117 -10.61 15.25 -1.31
N ILE A 118 -10.76 13.99 -1.71
CA ILE A 118 -10.34 12.83 -0.91
C ILE A 118 -9.36 12.03 -1.77
N ILE A 119 -8.10 12.02 -1.35
CA ILE A 119 -6.98 11.48 -2.09
C ILE A 119 -6.54 10.18 -1.42
N ARG A 120 -6.30 9.13 -2.21
CA ARG A 120 -5.74 7.88 -1.73
C ARG A 120 -4.35 7.70 -2.31
N GLU A 121 -3.38 7.42 -1.46
CA GLU A 121 -1.99 7.23 -1.86
C GLU A 121 -1.41 6.00 -1.19
N ASP A 122 -0.65 5.24 -1.98
CA ASP A 122 0.05 4.05 -1.53
C ASP A 122 1.54 4.29 -1.69
N HIS A 123 2.28 4.14 -0.60
CA HIS A 123 3.72 4.34 -0.59
C HIS A 123 4.45 3.09 -0.14
N TYR A 124 5.61 2.88 -0.77
CA TYR A 124 6.61 1.95 -0.27
C TYR A 124 7.74 2.78 0.35
N SER A 125 7.74 2.86 1.66
CA SER A 125 8.58 3.78 2.40
C SER A 125 9.90 3.15 2.81
N LYS A 126 10.96 3.96 2.76
CA LYS A 126 12.23 3.69 3.46
C LYS A 126 12.35 4.55 4.73
N TYR A 127 11.29 5.25 5.12
CA TYR A 127 11.33 6.29 6.14
C TYR A 127 11.24 5.67 7.54
N LYS A 128 12.13 6.14 8.44
CA LYS A 128 12.40 5.61 9.79
C LYS A 128 12.76 4.11 9.86
N GLY A 129 13.94 3.77 9.32
CA GLY A 129 14.68 2.56 9.73
C GLY A 129 13.86 1.28 9.74
N ASP A 130 13.62 0.72 8.55
CA ASP A 130 13.18 -0.65 8.28
C ASP A 130 11.89 -1.19 8.93
N ASN A 131 11.17 -0.44 9.77
CA ASN A 131 10.08 -1.04 10.55
C ASN A 131 8.73 -1.15 9.81
N TYR A 132 8.39 -0.29 8.85
CA TYR A 132 7.08 -0.38 8.16
C TYR A 132 7.21 -0.02 6.68
N PRO A 133 7.44 -1.00 5.79
CA PRO A 133 7.73 -0.73 4.38
C PRO A 133 6.48 -0.39 3.56
N TYR A 134 5.28 -0.70 4.05
CA TYR A 134 4.01 -0.44 3.35
C TYR A 134 3.22 0.64 4.07
N GLU A 135 2.87 1.70 3.37
CA GLU A 135 2.10 2.81 3.93
C GLU A 135 0.91 3.12 3.01
N LYS A 136 -0.27 3.30 3.60
CA LYS A 136 -1.49 3.67 2.88
C LYS A 136 -2.11 4.90 3.51
N TYR A 137 -2.38 5.90 2.69
CA TYR A 137 -2.92 7.19 3.10
C TYR A 137 -4.30 7.40 2.48
N LEU A 138 -5.23 7.89 3.30
CA LEU A 138 -6.48 8.50 2.87
C LEU A 138 -6.49 9.93 3.39
N SER A 139 -6.22 10.87 2.48
CA SER A 139 -6.04 12.28 2.76
C SER A 139 -7.31 13.05 2.42
N LEU A 140 -7.81 13.79 3.40
CA LEU A 140 -8.91 14.73 3.23
C LEU A 140 -8.31 16.13 3.04
N LEU A 141 -8.51 16.68 1.85
CA LEU A 141 -8.13 18.06 1.55
C LEU A 141 -9.36 18.96 1.77
N TRP A 142 -9.26 19.91 2.68
CA TRP A 142 -10.27 20.93 2.90
C TRP A 142 -10.11 22.12 1.95
N LYS A 143 -11.21 22.80 1.66
CA LYS A 143 -11.21 24.01 0.83
C LYS A 143 -10.63 25.18 1.61
N GLU A 144 -9.72 25.93 0.98
CA GLU A 144 -9.11 27.13 1.56
C GLU A 144 -10.14 28.12 2.15
N GLU A 145 -11.29 28.30 1.49
CA GLU A 145 -12.34 29.24 1.94
C GLU A 145 -13.01 28.86 3.27
N TYR A 146 -12.79 27.64 3.77
CA TYR A 146 -13.29 27.14 5.04
C TYR A 146 -12.23 27.18 6.15
N LEU A 147 -10.95 27.38 5.83
CA LEU A 147 -9.86 27.30 6.81
C LEU A 147 -9.84 28.51 7.74
N ASN A 148 -9.45 28.26 9.00
CA ASN A 148 -9.21 29.31 9.98
C ASN A 148 -7.76 29.82 9.92
N GLU A 149 -7.37 30.70 10.86
CA GLU A 149 -6.03 31.29 10.89
C GLU A 149 -4.85 30.30 11.01
N LYS A 150 -5.11 29.03 11.35
CA LYS A 150 -4.05 28.00 11.45
C LYS A 150 -3.60 27.51 10.07
N ASP A 151 -4.42 27.70 9.03
CA ASP A 151 -4.09 27.39 7.64
C ASP A 151 -3.60 25.94 7.42
N ILE A 152 -4.32 24.99 8.03
CA ILE A 152 -4.08 23.56 7.87
C ILE A 152 -5.23 22.97 7.06
N ASP A 153 -4.91 22.51 5.87
CA ASP A 153 -5.86 22.09 4.84
C ASP A 153 -5.94 20.56 4.70
N LEU A 154 -5.06 19.81 5.36
CA LEU A 154 -4.91 18.37 5.15
C LEU A 154 -5.11 17.59 6.46
N LEU A 155 -5.96 16.57 6.38
CA LEU A 155 -6.13 15.53 7.41
C LEU A 155 -5.91 14.15 6.80
N ASP A 156 -4.88 13.46 7.26
CA ASP A 156 -4.48 12.14 6.79
C ASP A 156 -4.89 11.05 7.79
N LEU A 157 -5.65 10.08 7.28
CA LEU A 157 -5.75 8.76 7.89
C LEU A 157 -4.69 7.86 7.25
N CYS A 158 -3.71 7.42 8.02
CA CYS A 158 -2.66 6.55 7.52
C CYS A 158 -2.58 5.23 8.28
N LEU A 159 -2.28 4.16 7.53
CA LEU A 159 -2.05 2.81 8.02
C LEU A 159 -0.72 2.32 7.45
N LEU A 160 0.23 2.05 8.33
CA LEU A 160 1.58 1.60 8.01
C LEU A 160 1.73 0.17 8.52
N TYR A 161 2.12 -0.77 7.66
CA TYR A 161 2.18 -2.18 8.03
C TYR A 161 3.43 -2.88 7.50
N GLN A 162 3.78 -3.98 8.17
CA GLN A 162 4.80 -4.93 7.76
C GLN A 162 4.32 -6.36 8.02
N TYR A 163 4.94 -7.30 7.31
CA TYR A 163 4.79 -8.72 7.58
C TYR A 163 5.99 -9.22 8.38
N ILE A 164 5.74 -9.88 9.50
CA ILE A 164 6.76 -10.55 10.31
C ILE A 164 6.33 -12.01 10.44
N ASP A 165 7.02 -12.89 9.72
CA ASP A 165 6.66 -14.31 9.60
C ASP A 165 5.19 -14.48 9.14
N ASN A 166 4.33 -15.05 10.00
CA ASN A 166 2.90 -15.26 9.75
C ASN A 166 2.01 -14.19 10.40
N GLU A 167 2.61 -13.13 10.93
CA GLU A 167 1.92 -12.03 11.58
C GLU A 167 2.04 -10.75 10.75
N VAL A 168 1.10 -9.86 10.99
CA VAL A 168 1.15 -8.48 10.54
C VAL A 168 1.40 -7.62 11.76
N ASP A 169 2.30 -6.66 11.61
CA ASP A 169 2.48 -5.54 12.53
C ASP A 169 1.96 -4.28 11.83
N ILE A 170 1.10 -3.51 12.49
CA ILE A 170 0.45 -2.32 11.91
C ILE A 170 0.41 -1.16 12.88
N LEU A 171 0.71 0.02 12.36
CA LEU A 171 0.50 1.32 12.97
C LEU A 171 -0.58 2.08 12.22
N GLY A 172 -1.39 2.83 12.95
CA GLY A 172 -2.39 3.72 12.39
C GLY A 172 -2.33 5.09 13.02
N TYR A 173 -2.49 6.12 12.21
CA TYR A 173 -2.58 7.50 12.68
C TYR A 173 -3.69 8.27 11.99
N LEU A 174 -4.33 9.17 12.75
CA LEU A 174 -5.09 10.28 12.21
C LEU A 174 -4.31 11.55 12.52
N VAL A 175 -3.77 12.20 11.51
CA VAL A 175 -2.85 13.34 11.66
C VAL A 175 -3.22 14.45 10.70
N THR A 176 -3.00 15.68 11.10
CA THR A 176 -3.05 16.81 10.18
C THR A 176 -1.68 17.08 9.55
N GLY A 177 -1.69 17.82 8.43
CA GLY A 177 -0.49 18.26 7.72
C GLY A 177 0.49 19.13 8.53
N HIS A 178 1.48 19.70 7.85
CA HIS A 178 2.64 20.32 8.50
C HIS A 178 2.26 21.43 9.50
N GLY A 179 2.66 21.26 10.77
CA GLY A 179 2.33 22.20 11.86
C GLY A 179 1.09 21.81 12.68
N GLY A 180 0.42 20.72 12.32
CA GLY A 180 -0.75 20.21 13.02
C GLY A 180 -0.46 19.14 14.09
N GLY A 181 -1.50 18.44 14.53
CA GLY A 181 -1.46 17.45 15.61
C GLY A 181 -1.72 16.00 15.17
N THR A 182 -1.42 15.07 16.09
CA THR A 182 -1.88 13.69 16.02
C THR A 182 -3.15 13.55 16.85
N TYR A 183 -4.22 13.08 16.21
CA TYR A 183 -5.55 12.99 16.78
C TYR A 183 -5.92 11.58 17.18
N GLU A 184 -5.46 10.55 16.46
CA GLU A 184 -5.60 9.16 16.88
C GLU A 184 -4.31 8.41 16.61
N GLU A 185 -4.03 7.43 17.47
CA GLU A 185 -2.93 6.48 17.29
C GLU A 185 -3.45 5.06 17.53
N PHE A 186 -2.89 4.12 16.79
CA PHE A 186 -3.21 2.71 16.89
C PHE A 186 -1.96 1.88 16.59
N GLU A 187 -1.76 0.83 17.38
CA GLU A 187 -0.74 -0.18 17.14
C GLU A 187 -1.35 -1.56 17.40
N ALA A 188 -1.11 -2.49 16.48
CA ALA A 188 -1.47 -3.87 16.69
C ALA A 188 -0.53 -4.81 15.95
N LYS A 189 -0.22 -5.92 16.61
CA LYS A 189 0.50 -7.04 16.04
C LYS A 189 -0.27 -8.33 16.23
N GLY A 190 -0.23 -9.21 15.23
CA GLY A 190 -0.77 -10.57 15.31
C GLY A 190 -1.22 -11.10 13.95
N THR A 191 -1.97 -12.19 13.96
CA THR A 191 -2.55 -12.75 12.73
C THR A 191 -3.53 -11.77 12.09
N LEU A 192 -3.67 -11.82 10.76
CA LEU A 192 -4.58 -10.94 10.01
C LEU A 192 -6.01 -10.96 10.56
N GLU A 193 -6.53 -12.15 10.89
CA GLU A 193 -7.87 -12.31 11.48
C GLU A 193 -8.03 -11.61 12.84
N ALA A 194 -6.97 -11.58 13.65
CA ALA A 194 -7.01 -10.90 14.94
C ALA A 194 -6.88 -9.37 14.82
N ILE A 195 -6.22 -8.87 13.76
CA ILE A 195 -6.00 -7.43 13.56
C ILE A 195 -7.11 -6.75 12.76
N LYS A 196 -7.81 -7.43 11.84
CA LYS A 196 -8.96 -6.89 11.09
C LYS A 196 -9.98 -6.14 11.96
N PRO A 197 -10.53 -6.72 13.04
CA PRO A 197 -11.49 -6.01 13.87
C PRO A 197 -10.87 -4.80 14.60
N LYS A 198 -9.57 -4.83 14.89
CA LYS A 198 -8.87 -3.72 15.55
C LYS A 198 -8.67 -2.54 14.60
N MET A 199 -8.26 -2.82 13.35
CA MET A 199 -8.15 -1.82 12.28
C MET A 199 -9.51 -1.17 12.00
N GLN A 200 -10.57 -1.99 11.87
CA GLN A 200 -11.94 -1.48 11.68
C GLN A 200 -12.36 -0.55 12.83
N ALA A 201 -12.09 -0.95 14.08
CA ALA A 201 -12.42 -0.14 15.25
C ALA A 201 -11.62 1.17 15.26
N PHE A 202 -10.35 1.15 14.84
CA PHE A 202 -9.53 2.35 14.69
C PHE A 202 -10.08 3.31 13.63
N VAL A 203 -10.38 2.82 12.42
CA VAL A 203 -10.94 3.66 11.34
C VAL A 203 -12.29 4.25 11.74
N ASN A 204 -13.14 3.50 12.46
CA ASN A 204 -14.39 4.02 12.99
C ASN A 204 -14.18 5.15 14.01
N ARG A 205 -13.20 5.03 14.93
CA ARG A 205 -12.87 6.11 15.86
C ARG A 205 -12.34 7.35 15.13
N CYS A 206 -11.53 7.17 14.08
CA CYS A 206 -11.06 8.28 13.25
C CYS A 206 -12.22 9.03 12.60
N TYR A 207 -13.25 8.29 12.15
CA TYR A 207 -14.46 8.88 11.59
C TYR A 207 -15.23 9.68 12.64
N GLU A 208 -15.37 9.15 13.85
CA GLU A 208 -16.01 9.86 14.96
C GLU A 208 -15.24 11.13 15.35
N ARG A 209 -13.90 11.09 15.30
CA ARG A 209 -13.05 12.25 15.57
C ARG A 209 -13.04 13.29 14.45
N TYR A 210 -13.45 12.97 13.23
CA TYR A 210 -13.45 13.93 12.12
C TYR A 210 -14.13 15.26 12.48
N GLU A 211 -15.31 15.21 13.11
CA GLU A 211 -16.06 16.41 13.49
C GLU A 211 -15.32 17.24 14.57
N GLU A 212 -14.59 16.58 15.48
CA GLU A 212 -13.78 17.23 16.51
C GLU A 212 -12.60 17.97 15.86
N VAL A 213 -11.87 17.29 14.96
CA VAL A 213 -10.74 17.86 14.23
C VAL A 213 -11.19 19.04 13.36
N MET A 214 -12.30 18.88 12.65
CA MET A 214 -12.87 19.92 11.79
C MET A 214 -13.14 21.22 12.57
N GLN A 215 -13.67 21.14 13.79
CA GLN A 215 -13.91 22.33 14.63
C GLN A 215 -12.65 23.11 15.00
N GLU A 216 -11.47 22.46 14.97
CA GLU A 216 -10.21 23.10 15.30
C GLU A 216 -9.57 23.89 14.14
N TYR A 217 -9.99 23.60 12.90
CA TYR A 217 -9.34 24.10 11.68
C TYR A 217 -10.28 24.78 10.69
N ILE A 218 -11.59 24.55 10.81
CA ILE A 218 -12.59 25.11 9.90
C ILE A 218 -13.37 26.22 10.59
N GLU A 219 -13.31 27.41 10.00
CA GLU A 219 -14.24 28.49 10.32
C GLU A 219 -15.57 28.20 9.65
N ALA A 220 -16.58 27.80 10.43
CA ALA A 220 -17.93 27.64 9.91
C ALA A 220 -18.35 28.94 9.20
N PRO A 221 -18.72 28.89 7.90
CA PRO A 221 -19.17 30.08 7.19
C PRO A 221 -20.31 30.76 7.97
N GLU A 222 -20.33 32.10 8.04
CA GLU A 222 -21.32 32.89 8.80
C GLU A 222 -22.78 32.43 8.60
N ARG A 223 -23.11 31.80 7.46
CA ARG A 223 -24.43 31.20 7.16
C ARG A 223 -24.83 30.02 8.07
N PHE A 224 -23.90 29.40 8.80
CA PHE A 224 -24.13 28.29 9.73
C PHE A 224 -24.16 28.69 11.20
N LYS A 225 -23.77 29.93 11.53
CA LYS A 225 -23.97 30.47 12.87
C LYS A 225 -25.47 30.72 13.04
N LYS A 226 -26.16 29.81 13.74
CA LYS A 226 -27.59 29.95 14.07
C LYS A 226 -27.85 31.35 14.64
N LYS A 227 -28.84 32.05 14.05
CA LYS A 227 -29.47 33.23 14.64
C LYS A 227 -30.18 32.88 15.94
#